data_AF-A0AA36MWA7-F1
#
_entry.id   AF-A0AA36MWA7-F1
#
_cell.length_a   1.000
_cell.length_b   1.000
_cell.length_c   1.000
_cell.angle_alpha   90.00
_cell.angle_beta   90.00
_cell.angle_gamma   90.00
#
_symmetry.space_group_name_H-M   'P 1'
#
loop_
_entity.id
_entity.type
_entity.pdbx_description
1 polymer ?
#
loop_
_entity_poly.entity_id
_entity_poly.type
_entity_poly.pdbx_seq_one_letter_code
_entity_poly.pdbx_strand_id
1 'polypeptide(L)'
;DSGVGEPEVLLDSDAEAGGSRAPGLVVGGCWQDWLAKSREEVEGFGKDQVSRLTEAVLSEGKVRDELIQQTVTTLQQQGVTGKSLLKLTLEKLMQVHILWGPAELLAEKIRLLQEPQDDSNATAFIQELVKAKPKDLGEGVQVFDLKECLSARPYDLSGRKLLTRNTTRQAWKATFELMKNGTKRVAMMGSPASARAGPWRWAIVYEAREGLKVFIFTNKDGDWKAQSMALEDWKPGSCEHLQVEHNWYLVDTYGKETTGKLPAKTVKACSPDREHYTDFVKSGGACVYVEAWKKAELELAYVHFAQPPVDKDTVLRRFQDVGGNLRALFHDDGDPF
;
A
#
# COMPACT_ATOMS: atom_id res chain seq x y z
N ASP A 1 -14.77 -62.64 54.01
CA ASP A 1 -13.80 -62.12 53.03
C ASP A 1 -13.19 -60.81 53.50
N SER A 2 -11.93 -60.54 53.10
CA SER A 2 -11.17 -59.27 53.17
C SER A 2 -11.61 -58.23 54.23
N GLY A 3 -10.91 -57.96 55.33
CA GLY A 3 -9.54 -58.35 55.71
C GLY A 3 -8.65 -57.12 55.95
N VAL A 4 -8.46 -56.78 57.23
CA VAL A 4 -7.28 -56.14 57.90
C VAL A 4 -6.64 -54.89 57.24
N GLY A 5 -6.47 -53.76 57.94
CA GLY A 5 -6.81 -53.46 59.33
C GLY A 5 -6.44 -52.03 59.81
N GLU A 6 -6.95 -51.75 61.02
CA GLU A 6 -6.44 -50.97 62.17
C GLU A 6 -4.98 -50.38 62.17
N PRO A 7 -4.63 -49.43 63.08
CA PRO A 7 -5.20 -48.08 63.26
C PRO A 7 -4.10 -47.03 63.67
N GLU A 8 -4.50 -45.87 64.24
CA GLU A 8 -3.73 -45.06 65.25
C GLU A 8 -2.36 -44.39 64.88
N VAL A 9 -1.89 -43.27 65.47
CA VAL A 9 -2.52 -42.13 66.19
C VAL A 9 -1.51 -40.95 66.39
N LEU A 10 -2.00 -39.71 66.63
CA LEU A 10 -1.36 -38.51 67.25
C LEU A 10 -0.07 -37.86 66.62
N LEU A 11 -0.07 -36.52 66.41
CA LEU A 11 0.65 -35.44 67.14
C LEU A 11 2.21 -35.57 67.14
N ASP A 12 3.06 -34.54 67.00
CA ASP A 12 2.96 -33.05 67.01
C ASP A 12 4.28 -32.46 66.39
N SER A 13 4.60 -31.17 66.22
CA SER A 13 3.96 -29.85 66.43
C SER A 13 4.64 -28.75 65.55
N ASP A 14 4.20 -27.49 65.70
CA ASP A 14 4.89 -26.19 65.47
C ASP A 14 6.09 -26.01 64.48
N ALA A 15 5.95 -25.09 63.51
CA ALA A 15 6.84 -23.91 63.35
C ALA A 15 6.42 -22.94 62.22
N GLU A 16 6.16 -21.68 62.63
CA GLU A 16 6.46 -20.40 61.98
C GLU A 16 5.93 -19.97 60.58
N ALA A 17 5.76 -18.66 60.48
CA ALA A 17 5.22 -17.92 59.35
C ALA A 17 6.23 -17.74 58.19
N GLY A 18 5.73 -17.78 56.95
CA GLY A 18 6.49 -17.43 55.76
C GLY A 18 5.57 -17.14 54.58
N GLY A 19 5.37 -15.86 54.26
CA GLY A 19 4.52 -15.47 53.13
C GLY A 19 5.14 -15.84 51.78
N SER A 20 4.45 -16.66 50.99
CA SER A 20 4.89 -17.00 49.63
C SER A 20 4.11 -16.19 48.59
N ARG A 21 4.72 -15.11 48.10
CA ARG A 21 4.36 -14.52 46.80
C ARG A 21 4.82 -15.48 45.71
N ALA A 22 3.91 -15.96 44.88
CA ALA A 22 4.29 -16.65 43.65
C ALA A 22 5.09 -15.68 42.74
N PRO A 23 6.25 -16.09 42.18
CA PRO A 23 7.07 -15.23 41.36
C PRO A 23 6.45 -14.99 39.98
N GLY A 24 6.62 -13.78 39.45
CA GLY A 24 5.98 -13.35 38.21
C GLY A 24 6.54 -14.02 36.94
N LEU A 25 5.68 -14.24 35.95
CA LEU A 25 6.10 -14.47 34.57
C LEU A 25 6.61 -13.15 33.98
N VAL A 26 7.93 -12.94 34.01
CA VAL A 26 8.60 -12.01 33.10
C VAL A 26 9.14 -12.82 31.93
N VAL A 27 8.31 -13.01 30.89
CA VAL A 27 8.77 -13.51 29.59
C VAL A 27 9.17 -12.29 28.75
N GLY A 28 10.45 -11.92 28.86
CA GLY A 28 10.99 -10.69 28.28
C GLY A 28 11.04 -10.69 26.75
N GLY A 29 10.03 -10.11 26.12
CA GLY A 29 10.26 -9.18 25.01
C GLY A 29 10.23 -7.76 25.56
N CYS A 30 10.97 -6.82 24.99
CA CYS A 30 10.81 -5.42 25.39
C CYS A 30 9.42 -4.95 24.95
N TRP A 31 8.70 -4.19 25.77
CA TRP A 31 7.42 -3.59 25.35
C TRP A 31 7.60 -2.67 24.14
N GLN A 32 8.79 -2.09 23.98
CA GLN A 32 9.22 -1.33 22.79
C GLN A 32 9.22 -2.18 21.52
N ASP A 33 9.55 -3.48 21.59
CA ASP A 33 9.54 -4.40 20.44
C ASP A 33 8.11 -4.62 19.92
N TRP A 34 7.10 -4.55 20.80
CA TRP A 34 5.69 -4.65 20.44
C TRP A 34 5.16 -3.35 19.83
N LEU A 35 5.60 -2.20 20.34
CA LEU A 35 5.24 -0.89 19.78
C LEU A 35 5.88 -0.65 18.41
N ALA A 36 7.09 -1.16 18.19
CA ALA A 36 7.80 -1.09 16.92
C ALA A 36 7.20 -2.00 15.82
N LYS A 37 6.15 -2.78 16.10
CA LYS A 37 5.55 -3.68 15.12
C LYS A 37 4.92 -2.92 13.96
N SER A 38 5.31 -3.33 12.76
CA SER A 38 4.71 -2.89 11.50
C SER A 38 3.26 -3.37 11.39
N ARG A 39 2.49 -2.72 10.51
CA ARG A 39 1.10 -3.11 10.27
C ARG A 39 1.00 -4.53 9.72
N GLU A 40 1.90 -4.91 8.83
CA GLU A 40 1.97 -6.22 8.19
C GLU A 40 2.21 -7.33 9.22
N GLU A 41 3.09 -7.09 10.20
CA GLU A 41 3.26 -7.98 11.35
C GLU A 41 1.97 -8.05 12.18
N VAL A 42 1.40 -6.89 12.52
CA VAL A 42 0.18 -6.82 13.34
C VAL A 42 -0.99 -7.52 12.68
N GLU A 43 -1.18 -7.44 11.36
CA GLU A 43 -2.29 -8.12 10.67
C GLU A 43 -2.24 -9.65 10.86
N GLY A 44 -1.04 -10.23 10.86
CA GLY A 44 -0.79 -11.64 11.11
C GLY A 44 -0.98 -12.10 12.56
N PHE A 45 -1.30 -11.22 13.51
CA PHE A 45 -1.40 -11.56 14.93
C PHE A 45 -2.61 -12.42 15.28
N GLY A 46 -2.35 -13.52 15.99
CA GLY A 46 -3.37 -14.23 16.77
C GLY A 46 -3.80 -13.43 18.02
N LYS A 47 -4.84 -13.92 18.71
CA LYS A 47 -5.44 -13.25 19.89
C LYS A 47 -4.40 -12.92 20.97
N ASP A 48 -3.49 -13.83 21.27
CA ASP A 48 -2.48 -13.65 22.32
C ASP A 48 -1.43 -12.59 21.97
N GLN A 49 -1.13 -12.42 20.68
CA GLN A 49 -0.24 -11.36 20.19
C GLN A 49 -0.94 -9.99 20.20
N VAL A 50 -2.26 -9.95 19.92
CA VAL A 50 -3.09 -8.76 20.12
C VAL A 50 -3.14 -8.36 21.60
N SER A 51 -3.25 -9.31 22.53
CA SER A 51 -3.16 -9.04 23.97
C SER A 51 -1.84 -8.37 24.34
N ARG A 52 -0.70 -8.94 23.93
CA ARG A 52 0.63 -8.37 24.23
C ARG A 52 0.85 -6.98 23.62
N LEU A 53 0.37 -6.75 22.40
CA LEU A 53 0.38 -5.43 21.78
C LEU A 53 -0.49 -4.44 22.58
N THR A 54 -1.68 -4.86 23.00
CA THR A 54 -2.60 -4.06 23.83
C THR A 54 -1.96 -3.69 25.16
N GLU A 55 -1.34 -4.66 25.85
CA GLU A 55 -0.60 -4.43 27.10
C GLU A 55 0.53 -3.41 26.90
N ALA A 56 1.33 -3.53 25.83
CA ALA A 56 2.42 -2.60 25.54
C ALA A 56 1.92 -1.16 25.29
N VAL A 57 0.87 -0.98 24.47
CA VAL A 57 0.28 0.34 24.15
C VAL A 57 -0.29 1.01 25.40
N LEU A 58 -1.05 0.26 26.20
CA LEU A 58 -1.68 0.82 27.40
C LEU A 58 -0.67 1.08 28.52
N SER A 59 0.39 0.26 28.62
CA SER A 59 1.51 0.48 29.56
C SER A 59 2.32 1.73 29.21
N GLU A 60 2.60 1.97 27.92
CA GLU A 60 3.25 3.21 27.44
C GLU A 60 2.39 4.43 27.78
N GLY A 61 1.08 4.34 27.57
CA GLY A 61 0.10 5.34 27.99
C GLY A 61 -0.12 5.48 29.50
N LYS A 62 0.62 4.71 30.33
CA LYS A 62 0.53 4.69 31.81
C LYS A 62 -0.88 4.44 32.35
N VAL A 63 -1.64 3.61 31.63
CA VAL A 63 -2.95 3.13 32.08
C VAL A 63 -2.75 2.21 33.28
N ARG A 64 -3.68 2.26 34.25
CA ARG A 64 -3.63 1.38 35.44
C ARG A 64 -3.82 -0.09 35.06
N ASP A 65 -3.04 -0.97 35.66
CA ASP A 65 -3.02 -2.41 35.36
C ASP A 65 -4.40 -3.07 35.33
N GLU A 66 -5.33 -2.69 36.22
CA GLU A 66 -6.68 -3.27 36.24
C GLU A 66 -7.45 -2.94 34.95
N LEU A 67 -7.27 -1.73 34.41
CA LEU A 67 -7.89 -1.31 33.14
C LEU A 67 -7.19 -1.94 31.93
N ILE A 68 -5.89 -2.19 32.01
CA ILE A 68 -5.16 -2.96 30.99
C ILE A 68 -5.75 -4.38 30.92
N GLN A 69 -5.79 -5.09 32.04
CA GLN A 69 -6.28 -6.46 32.11
C GLN A 69 -7.77 -6.57 31.74
N GLN A 70 -8.60 -5.60 32.14
CA GLN A 70 -9.99 -5.51 31.67
C GLN A 70 -10.06 -5.39 30.14
N THR A 71 -9.29 -4.46 29.55
CA THR A 71 -9.29 -4.21 28.10
C THR A 71 -8.82 -5.42 27.30
N VAL A 72 -7.73 -6.07 27.74
CA VAL A 72 -7.19 -7.31 27.16
C VAL A 72 -8.23 -8.43 27.21
N THR A 73 -8.84 -8.64 28.38
CA THR A 73 -9.90 -9.66 28.57
C THR A 73 -11.07 -9.43 27.63
N THR A 74 -11.54 -8.18 27.50
CA THR A 74 -12.62 -7.80 26.57
C THR A 74 -12.24 -8.13 25.12
N LEU A 75 -11.05 -7.74 24.65
CA LEU A 75 -10.60 -8.02 23.27
C LEU A 75 -10.46 -9.53 23.00
N GLN A 76 -9.97 -10.30 23.98
CA GLN A 76 -9.89 -11.77 23.87
C GLN A 76 -11.27 -12.44 23.81
N GLN A 77 -12.22 -11.99 24.64
CA GLN A 77 -13.60 -12.48 24.64
C GLN A 77 -14.32 -12.16 23.31
N GLN A 78 -14.14 -10.96 22.76
CA GLN A 78 -14.61 -10.59 21.43
C GLN A 78 -13.83 -11.28 20.29
N GLY A 79 -12.79 -12.05 20.63
CA GLY A 79 -12.01 -12.84 19.69
C GLY A 79 -11.18 -12.02 18.71
N VAL A 80 -10.78 -10.80 19.10
CA VAL A 80 -10.05 -9.87 18.24
C VAL A 80 -8.69 -10.45 17.84
N THR A 81 -8.45 -10.50 16.53
CA THR A 81 -7.18 -10.86 15.90
C THR A 81 -6.55 -9.61 15.30
N GLY A 82 -5.30 -9.67 14.84
CA GLY A 82 -4.62 -8.58 14.17
C GLY A 82 -5.45 -7.90 13.08
N LYS A 83 -5.96 -8.70 12.14
CA LYS A 83 -6.81 -8.26 11.03
C LYS A 83 -8.16 -7.65 11.45
N SER A 84 -8.70 -7.96 12.64
CA SER A 84 -9.91 -7.29 13.16
C SER A 84 -9.60 -6.09 14.06
N LEU A 85 -8.48 -6.11 14.80
CA LEU A 85 -7.95 -4.96 15.55
C LEU A 85 -7.75 -3.76 14.63
N LEU A 86 -7.11 -3.97 13.48
CA LEU A 86 -6.90 -2.94 12.44
C LEU A 86 -8.19 -2.38 11.83
N LYS A 87 -9.38 -2.90 12.18
CA LYS A 87 -10.70 -2.41 11.73
C LYS A 87 -11.51 -1.73 12.84
N LEU A 88 -10.97 -1.66 14.06
CA LEU A 88 -11.61 -0.99 15.18
C LEU A 88 -11.36 0.53 15.09
N THR A 89 -12.38 1.29 15.48
CA THR A 89 -12.34 2.74 15.68
C THR A 89 -12.57 3.01 17.16
N LEU A 90 -12.31 4.23 17.64
CA LEU A 90 -12.66 4.66 19.00
C LEU A 90 -14.12 4.31 19.36
N GLU A 91 -15.05 4.62 18.46
CA GLU A 91 -16.48 4.30 18.60
C GLU A 91 -16.73 2.79 18.78
N LYS A 92 -16.08 1.93 17.98
CA LYS A 92 -16.24 0.47 18.07
C LYS A 92 -15.61 -0.09 19.35
N LEU A 93 -14.48 0.44 19.79
CA LEU A 93 -13.84 0.07 21.05
C LEU A 93 -14.76 0.40 22.24
N MET A 94 -15.40 1.57 22.23
CA MET A 94 -16.42 1.95 23.21
C MET A 94 -17.68 1.08 23.14
N GLN A 95 -18.13 0.69 21.94
CA GLN A 95 -19.28 -0.22 21.75
C GLN A 95 -19.05 -1.61 22.35
N VAL A 96 -17.79 -2.10 22.39
CA VAL A 96 -17.44 -3.35 23.08
C VAL A 96 -17.09 -3.14 24.57
N HIS A 97 -17.52 -2.02 25.16
CA HIS A 97 -17.35 -1.66 26.58
C HIS A 97 -15.90 -1.41 27.05
N ILE A 98 -14.98 -1.05 26.15
CA ILE A 98 -13.68 -0.52 26.54
C ILE A 98 -13.85 0.95 26.94
N LEU A 99 -13.32 1.34 28.10
CA LEU A 99 -13.43 2.70 28.62
C LEU A 99 -12.66 3.70 27.72
N TRP A 100 -13.08 4.97 27.74
CA TRP A 100 -12.56 6.04 26.87
C TRP A 100 -11.02 6.09 26.80
N GLY A 101 -10.32 6.18 27.94
CA GLY A 101 -8.86 6.31 27.94
C GLY A 101 -8.11 5.18 27.23
N PRO A 102 -8.33 3.90 27.61
CA PRO A 102 -7.78 2.77 26.87
C PRO A 102 -8.23 2.69 25.40
N ALA A 103 -9.48 3.03 25.11
CA ALA A 103 -10.01 3.04 23.75
C ALA A 103 -9.35 4.12 22.86
N GLU A 104 -9.06 5.29 23.41
CA GLU A 104 -8.39 6.41 22.74
C GLU A 104 -6.95 6.07 22.38
N LEU A 105 -6.18 5.51 23.32
CA LEU A 105 -4.79 5.07 23.09
C LEU A 105 -4.72 3.95 22.04
N LEU A 106 -5.62 2.96 22.10
CA LEU A 106 -5.69 1.90 21.11
C LEU A 106 -6.14 2.40 19.74
N ALA A 107 -7.14 3.29 19.68
CA ALA A 107 -7.58 3.92 18.45
C ALA A 107 -6.44 4.70 17.79
N GLU A 108 -5.65 5.45 18.57
CA GLU A 108 -4.50 6.19 18.06
C GLU A 108 -3.40 5.24 17.55
N LYS A 109 -3.06 4.16 18.28
CA LYS A 109 -2.11 3.17 17.76
C LYS A 109 -2.60 2.51 16.47
N ILE A 110 -3.88 2.16 16.38
CA ILE A 110 -4.48 1.59 15.17
C ILE A 110 -4.43 2.61 14.02
N ARG A 111 -4.71 3.90 14.30
CA ARG A 111 -4.62 5.00 13.34
C ARG A 111 -3.20 5.14 12.79
N LEU A 112 -2.18 5.15 13.65
CA LEU A 112 -0.76 5.19 13.26
C LEU A 112 -0.35 3.96 12.43
N LEU A 113 -0.87 2.77 12.73
CA LEU A 113 -0.67 1.57 11.92
C LEU A 113 -1.37 1.63 10.55
N GLN A 114 -2.37 2.51 10.38
CA GLN A 114 -3.05 2.77 9.11
C GLN A 114 -2.42 3.93 8.31
N GLU A 115 -1.50 4.70 8.89
CA GLU A 115 -0.81 5.78 8.16
C GLU A 115 0.17 5.23 7.11
N PRO A 116 0.44 5.98 6.03
CA PRO A 116 1.52 5.67 5.09
C PRO A 116 2.87 5.55 5.82
N GLN A 117 3.53 4.40 5.68
CA GLN A 117 4.83 4.14 6.29
C GLN A 117 5.96 4.50 5.30
N ASP A 118 7.11 4.92 5.81
CA ASP A 118 8.30 5.21 4.99
C ASP A 118 8.73 3.96 4.18
N ASP A 119 8.75 4.08 2.85
CA ASP A 119 9.13 2.99 1.92
C ASP A 119 10.52 3.29 1.35
N SER A 120 11.54 2.65 1.92
CA SER A 120 12.95 2.84 1.54
C SER A 120 13.24 2.44 0.09
N ASN A 121 12.58 1.39 -0.42
CA ASN A 121 12.73 0.92 -1.80
C ASN A 121 12.11 1.92 -2.78
N ALA A 122 10.87 2.37 -2.52
CA ALA A 122 10.22 3.38 -3.33
C ALA A 122 10.94 4.74 -3.25
N THR A 123 11.56 5.05 -2.11
CA THR A 123 12.41 6.24 -1.91
C THR A 123 13.67 6.16 -2.78
N ALA A 124 14.40 5.06 -2.74
CA ALA A 124 15.57 4.84 -3.58
C ALA A 124 15.21 4.90 -5.08
N PHE A 125 14.09 4.28 -5.47
CA PHE A 125 13.55 4.33 -6.83
C PHE A 125 13.24 5.75 -7.31
N ILE A 126 12.51 6.58 -6.54
CA ILE A 126 12.18 7.95 -6.99
C ILE A 126 13.45 8.83 -7.05
N GLN A 127 14.37 8.66 -6.09
CA GLN A 127 15.64 9.40 -6.09
C GLN A 127 16.54 9.04 -7.27
N GLU A 128 16.55 7.77 -7.71
CA GLU A 128 17.24 7.35 -8.92
C GLU A 128 16.54 7.87 -10.18
N LEU A 129 15.22 7.66 -10.30
CA LEU A 129 14.42 8.04 -11.47
C LEU A 129 14.52 9.53 -11.80
N VAL A 130 14.54 10.40 -10.80
CA VAL A 130 14.68 11.86 -10.97
C VAL A 130 16.07 12.27 -11.51
N LYS A 131 17.10 11.45 -11.25
CA LYS A 131 18.50 11.68 -11.70
C LYS A 131 18.82 10.93 -13.00
N ALA A 132 18.04 9.91 -13.34
CA ALA A 132 18.29 9.03 -14.47
C ALA A 132 18.18 9.76 -15.82
N LYS A 133 19.12 9.47 -16.72
CA LYS A 133 19.11 9.98 -18.10
C LYS A 133 18.65 8.86 -19.05
N PRO A 134 17.65 9.11 -19.91
CA PRO A 134 17.19 8.11 -20.84
C PRO A 134 18.23 7.86 -21.93
N LYS A 135 18.41 6.59 -22.31
CA LYS A 135 19.05 6.19 -23.55
C LYS A 135 17.99 6.19 -24.66
N ASP A 136 18.29 6.82 -25.79
CA ASP A 136 17.48 6.73 -27.00
C ASP A 136 17.71 5.38 -27.68
N LEU A 137 16.62 4.74 -28.11
CA LEU A 137 16.63 3.46 -28.83
C LEU A 137 16.25 3.62 -30.31
N GLY A 138 15.82 4.81 -30.75
CA GLY A 138 15.21 5.02 -32.07
C GLY A 138 13.68 5.00 -32.02
N GLU A 139 13.02 5.41 -33.11
CA GLU A 139 11.55 5.55 -33.21
C GLU A 139 10.91 6.40 -32.09
N GLY A 140 11.70 7.25 -31.44
CA GLY A 140 11.28 8.01 -30.26
C GLY A 140 11.09 7.16 -29.00
N VAL A 141 11.47 5.89 -28.99
CA VAL A 141 11.54 5.03 -27.80
C VAL A 141 12.78 5.37 -26.99
N GLN A 142 12.61 5.46 -25.68
CA GLN A 142 13.66 5.74 -24.71
C GLN A 142 13.56 4.75 -23.57
N VAL A 143 14.71 4.31 -23.06
CA VAL A 143 14.80 3.46 -21.86
C VAL A 143 15.60 4.19 -20.77
N PHE A 144 15.13 4.08 -19.53
CA PHE A 144 15.91 4.39 -18.35
C PHE A 144 16.37 3.05 -17.76
N ASP A 145 17.69 2.82 -17.78
CA ASP A 145 18.31 1.71 -17.06
C ASP A 145 18.49 2.15 -15.60
N LEU A 146 17.70 1.58 -14.71
CA LEU A 146 17.67 1.83 -13.26
C LEU A 146 18.38 0.68 -12.52
N LYS A 147 18.52 0.82 -11.20
CA LYS A 147 18.92 -0.23 -10.26
C LYS A 147 17.75 -0.65 -9.39
N GLU A 148 16.92 0.31 -9.02
CA GLU A 148 15.76 0.12 -8.17
C GLU A 148 14.47 -0.08 -8.98
N CYS A 149 13.44 -0.61 -8.31
CA CYS A 149 12.09 -0.77 -8.85
C CYS A 149 11.07 -0.55 -7.74
N LEU A 150 9.78 -0.37 -8.08
CA LEU A 150 8.72 -0.31 -7.07
C LEU A 150 8.50 -1.70 -6.47
N SER A 151 8.39 -1.76 -5.13
CA SER A 151 8.30 -3.00 -4.34
C SER A 151 6.94 -3.72 -4.44
N ALA A 152 5.95 -3.14 -5.11
CA ALA A 152 4.63 -3.73 -5.29
C ALA A 152 4.61 -4.65 -6.52
N ARG A 153 4.08 -5.87 -6.38
CA ARG A 153 3.75 -6.72 -7.55
C ARG A 153 2.68 -6.08 -8.42
N PRO A 154 2.62 -6.28 -9.75
CA PRO A 154 3.65 -6.84 -10.62
C PRO A 154 4.72 -5.80 -11.03
N TYR A 155 4.76 -4.61 -10.41
CA TYR A 155 5.74 -3.57 -10.73
C TYR A 155 7.18 -3.97 -10.37
N ASP A 156 7.38 -4.85 -9.38
CA ASP A 156 8.66 -5.53 -9.12
C ASP A 156 9.09 -6.42 -10.31
N LEU A 157 8.14 -7.09 -10.95
CA LEU A 157 8.35 -7.93 -12.14
C LEU A 157 8.63 -7.11 -13.41
N SER A 158 8.19 -5.85 -13.47
CA SER A 158 8.52 -4.94 -14.59
C SER A 158 10.03 -4.71 -14.76
N GLY A 159 10.81 -5.03 -13.72
CA GLY A 159 12.25 -5.02 -13.72
C GLY A 159 12.86 -3.62 -13.66
N ARG A 160 14.15 -3.55 -13.94
CA ARG A 160 14.97 -2.33 -13.74
C ARG A 160 15.02 -1.42 -14.98
N LYS A 161 14.09 -1.56 -15.92
CA LYS A 161 14.09 -0.84 -17.20
C LYS A 161 12.76 -0.14 -17.42
N LEU A 162 12.74 1.18 -17.27
CA LEU A 162 11.53 1.96 -17.54
C LEU A 162 11.54 2.45 -18.99
N LEU A 163 10.57 2.01 -19.78
CA LEU A 163 10.39 2.41 -21.19
C LEU A 163 9.43 3.59 -21.32
N THR A 164 9.77 4.56 -22.17
CA THR A 164 8.89 5.67 -22.56
C THR A 164 9.04 5.97 -24.05
N ARG A 165 7.95 6.41 -24.70
CA ARG A 165 7.90 6.64 -26.15
C ARG A 165 7.33 8.01 -26.48
N ASN A 166 7.49 8.47 -27.73
CA ASN A 166 7.19 9.85 -28.08
C ASN A 166 5.72 10.23 -27.84
N THR A 167 4.80 9.36 -28.22
CA THR A 167 3.35 9.48 -28.01
C THR A 167 2.98 9.59 -26.52
N THR A 168 3.56 8.75 -25.66
CA THR A 168 3.43 8.87 -24.19
C THR A 168 3.94 10.24 -23.69
N ARG A 169 5.12 10.69 -24.15
CA ARG A 169 5.68 12.00 -23.74
C ARG A 169 4.82 13.17 -24.23
N GLN A 170 4.23 13.07 -25.42
CA GLN A 170 3.29 14.06 -25.98
C GLN A 170 1.97 14.10 -25.21
N ALA A 171 1.41 12.94 -24.83
CA ALA A 171 0.22 12.85 -23.98
C ALA A 171 0.46 13.52 -22.62
N TRP A 172 1.60 13.25 -21.98
CA TRP A 172 1.97 13.95 -20.74
C TRP A 172 2.10 15.47 -20.94
N LYS A 173 2.74 15.93 -22.02
CA LYS A 173 2.81 17.35 -22.36
C LYS A 173 1.41 17.98 -22.52
N ALA A 174 0.48 17.30 -23.20
CA ALA A 174 -0.90 17.76 -23.36
C ALA A 174 -1.62 17.85 -22.00
N THR A 175 -1.49 16.84 -21.15
CA THR A 175 -1.99 16.85 -19.76
C THR A 175 -1.44 18.04 -18.98
N PHE A 176 -0.13 18.34 -19.07
CA PHE A 176 0.46 19.49 -18.38
C PHE A 176 -0.11 20.83 -18.85
N GLU A 177 -0.26 21.06 -20.16
CA GLU A 177 -0.84 22.31 -20.66
C GLU A 177 -2.34 22.44 -20.31
N LEU A 178 -3.12 21.37 -20.39
CA LEU A 178 -4.51 21.35 -19.90
C LEU A 178 -4.59 21.76 -18.43
N MET A 179 -3.74 21.16 -17.58
CA MET A 179 -3.73 21.42 -16.13
C MET A 179 -3.05 22.73 -15.73
N LYS A 180 -2.38 23.41 -16.66
CA LYS A 180 -1.92 24.79 -16.53
C LYS A 180 -3.03 25.77 -16.91
N ASN A 181 -3.87 25.40 -17.88
CA ASN A 181 -5.05 26.14 -18.35
C ASN A 181 -6.33 25.87 -17.52
N GLY A 182 -6.18 25.40 -16.27
CA GLY A 182 -7.28 25.28 -15.31
C GLY A 182 -8.01 23.93 -15.26
N THR A 183 -7.73 22.98 -16.17
CA THR A 183 -8.29 21.62 -16.07
C THR A 183 -7.75 20.92 -14.82
N LYS A 184 -8.60 20.52 -13.87
CA LYS A 184 -8.15 19.78 -12.66
C LYS A 184 -8.12 18.26 -12.83
N ARG A 185 -8.74 17.74 -13.89
CA ARG A 185 -8.97 16.30 -14.08
C ARG A 185 -8.71 15.89 -15.53
N VAL A 186 -7.85 14.90 -15.74
CA VAL A 186 -7.58 14.33 -17.07
C VAL A 186 -7.75 12.81 -17.04
N ALA A 187 -8.52 12.29 -17.98
CA ALA A 187 -8.52 10.87 -18.31
C ALA A 187 -7.46 10.62 -19.39
N MET A 188 -6.40 9.89 -19.05
CA MET A 188 -5.38 9.44 -19.98
C MET A 188 -5.77 8.05 -20.50
N MET A 189 -6.30 8.02 -21.73
CA MET A 189 -6.89 6.83 -22.34
C MET A 189 -5.88 6.14 -23.26
N GLY A 190 -5.75 4.82 -23.19
CA GLY A 190 -4.92 4.07 -24.14
C GLY A 190 -4.71 2.62 -23.72
N SER A 191 -3.93 1.87 -24.49
CA SER A 191 -3.41 0.58 -24.03
C SER A 191 -2.45 0.82 -22.85
N PRO A 192 -2.57 0.09 -21.73
CA PRO A 192 -1.82 0.39 -20.51
C PRO A 192 -0.32 0.10 -20.71
N ALA A 193 0.49 1.16 -20.78
CA ALA A 193 1.94 1.12 -20.55
C ALA A 193 2.52 2.53 -20.36
N SER A 194 3.14 2.72 -19.18
CA SER A 194 4.06 3.77 -18.74
C SER A 194 3.67 5.25 -18.89
N ALA A 195 3.90 5.98 -17.80
CA ALA A 195 3.80 7.43 -17.69
C ALA A 195 5.18 8.04 -17.47
N ARG A 196 5.39 9.30 -17.91
CA ARG A 196 6.62 10.04 -17.61
C ARG A 196 6.35 11.11 -16.57
N ALA A 197 7.11 11.05 -15.47
CA ALA A 197 7.16 12.08 -14.46
C ALA A 197 7.52 13.45 -15.07
N GLY A 198 6.69 14.47 -14.83
CA GLY A 198 6.98 15.86 -15.20
C GLY A 198 7.72 16.63 -14.10
N PRO A 199 7.78 17.96 -14.19
CA PRO A 199 8.39 18.81 -13.17
C PRO A 199 7.47 18.94 -11.94
N TRP A 200 7.44 17.88 -11.13
CA TRP A 200 6.71 17.84 -9.87
C TRP A 200 7.47 18.61 -8.78
N ARG A 201 6.82 19.60 -8.16
CA ARG A 201 7.46 20.49 -7.17
C ARG A 201 7.09 20.21 -5.71
N TRP A 202 6.18 19.27 -5.44
CA TRP A 202 5.50 19.18 -4.14
C TRP A 202 5.24 17.70 -3.77
N ALA A 203 4.04 17.15 -4.03
CA ALA A 203 3.76 15.73 -3.85
C ALA A 203 3.07 15.06 -5.06
N ILE A 204 3.31 13.77 -5.21
CA ILE A 204 2.65 12.85 -6.16
C ILE A 204 2.10 11.68 -5.35
N VAL A 205 0.80 11.45 -5.41
CA VAL A 205 0.18 10.24 -4.90
C VAL A 205 -0.12 9.33 -6.08
N TYR A 206 0.40 8.10 -6.05
CA TYR A 206 0.22 7.10 -7.09
C TYR A 206 -0.54 5.89 -6.55
N GLU A 207 -1.78 5.70 -7.04
CA GLU A 207 -2.56 4.48 -6.84
C GLU A 207 -2.15 3.42 -7.85
N ALA A 208 -1.30 2.50 -7.39
CA ALA A 208 -0.79 1.38 -8.17
C ALA A 208 -1.75 0.18 -8.03
N ARG A 209 -2.95 0.28 -8.62
CA ARG A 209 -4.09 -0.60 -8.29
C ARG A 209 -3.86 -2.08 -8.56
N GLU A 210 -3.21 -2.42 -9.68
CA GLU A 210 -2.81 -3.79 -10.02
C GLU A 210 -1.93 -4.43 -8.92
N GLY A 211 -1.20 -3.58 -8.17
CA GLY A 211 -0.36 -3.98 -7.05
C GLY A 211 -0.91 -3.71 -5.66
N LEU A 212 -2.19 -3.36 -5.56
CA LEU A 212 -2.89 -3.15 -4.30
C LEU A 212 -2.13 -2.23 -3.32
N LYS A 213 -1.37 -1.26 -3.84
CA LYS A 213 -0.55 -0.34 -3.05
C LYS A 213 -0.74 1.10 -3.51
N VAL A 214 -0.57 2.03 -2.58
CA VAL A 214 -0.48 3.46 -2.85
C VAL A 214 0.90 3.95 -2.44
N PHE A 215 1.51 4.75 -3.29
CA PHE A 215 2.78 5.42 -3.02
C PHE A 215 2.56 6.92 -2.92
N ILE A 216 3.19 7.56 -1.94
CA ILE A 216 3.17 9.00 -1.72
C ILE A 216 4.60 9.50 -1.86
N PHE A 217 4.91 10.10 -3.00
CA PHE A 217 6.21 10.70 -3.26
C PHE A 217 6.17 12.18 -2.89
N THR A 218 7.00 12.60 -1.95
CA THR A 218 7.14 14.00 -1.52
C THR A 218 8.52 14.53 -1.89
N ASN A 219 8.60 15.80 -2.27
CA ASN A 219 9.83 16.51 -2.56
C ASN A 219 10.01 17.66 -1.57
N LYS A 220 11.12 17.66 -0.85
CA LYS A 220 11.55 18.78 -0.01
C LYS A 220 12.95 19.22 -0.44
N ASP A 221 13.04 20.39 -1.05
CA ASP A 221 14.29 21.02 -1.48
C ASP A 221 15.19 20.15 -2.38
N GLY A 222 14.58 19.22 -3.13
CA GLY A 222 15.27 18.27 -4.02
C GLY A 222 15.52 16.89 -3.40
N ASP A 223 15.32 16.72 -2.09
CA ASP A 223 15.25 15.40 -1.46
C ASP A 223 13.87 14.79 -1.71
N TRP A 224 13.85 13.64 -2.39
CA TRP A 224 12.62 12.89 -2.65
C TRP A 224 12.50 11.75 -1.65
N LYS A 225 11.33 11.64 -1.03
CA LYS A 225 10.95 10.52 -0.15
C LYS A 225 9.69 9.86 -0.66
N ALA A 226 9.54 8.57 -0.37
CA ALA A 226 8.33 7.81 -0.64
C ALA A 226 7.80 7.20 0.66
N GLN A 227 6.50 7.36 0.88
CA GLN A 227 5.74 6.55 1.82
C GLN A 227 4.82 5.61 1.05
N SER A 228 4.33 4.54 1.68
CA SER A 228 3.39 3.64 1.06
C SER A 228 2.40 3.02 2.04
N MET A 229 1.28 2.53 1.51
CA MET A 229 0.27 1.76 2.24
C MET A 229 -0.50 0.84 1.30
N ALA A 230 -1.20 -0.16 1.85
CA ALA A 230 -2.11 -1.00 1.08
C ALA A 230 -3.32 -0.21 0.57
N LEU A 231 -3.83 -0.61 -0.60
CA LEU A 231 -4.96 0.04 -1.28
C LEU A 231 -6.30 -0.16 -0.54
N GLU A 232 -6.45 -1.22 0.26
CA GLU A 232 -7.72 -1.54 0.94
C GLU A 232 -8.09 -0.54 2.05
N ASP A 233 -7.11 0.13 2.64
CA ASP A 233 -7.27 1.15 3.69
C ASP A 233 -7.17 2.58 3.14
N TRP A 234 -6.74 2.68 1.88
CA TRP A 234 -6.51 3.95 1.24
C TRP A 234 -7.82 4.72 1.03
N LYS A 235 -7.84 5.96 1.55
CA LYS A 235 -8.97 6.87 1.45
C LYS A 235 -8.48 8.18 0.83
N PRO A 236 -8.63 8.38 -0.48
CA PRO A 236 -8.10 9.57 -1.17
C PRO A 236 -8.56 10.89 -0.53
N GLY A 237 -9.82 10.95 -0.07
CA GLY A 237 -10.40 12.11 0.60
C GLY A 237 -9.83 12.43 1.99
N SER A 238 -9.10 11.49 2.61
CA SER A 238 -8.46 11.66 3.93
C SER A 238 -6.97 11.99 3.82
N CYS A 239 -6.37 11.91 2.63
CA CYS A 239 -4.97 12.27 2.43
C CYS A 239 -4.79 13.79 2.36
N GLU A 240 -3.97 14.35 3.26
CA GLU A 240 -3.65 15.78 3.29
C GLU A 240 -3.02 16.28 1.98
N HIS A 241 -2.12 15.51 1.36
CA HIS A 241 -1.50 15.90 0.10
C HIS A 241 -2.51 16.02 -1.05
N LEU A 242 -3.63 15.28 -0.99
CA LEU A 242 -4.70 15.37 -1.98
C LEU A 242 -5.65 16.55 -1.77
N GLN A 243 -5.57 17.22 -0.62
CA GLN A 243 -6.30 18.47 -0.36
C GLN A 243 -5.59 19.71 -0.94
N VAL A 244 -4.42 19.53 -1.56
CA VAL A 244 -3.58 20.62 -2.07
C VAL A 244 -3.65 20.70 -3.59
N GLU A 245 -4.16 21.82 -4.14
CA GLU A 245 -4.49 21.93 -5.58
C GLU A 245 -3.30 21.77 -6.55
N HIS A 246 -2.07 22.02 -6.08
CA HIS A 246 -0.86 21.90 -6.90
C HIS A 246 -0.20 20.51 -6.86
N ASN A 247 -0.67 19.64 -5.97
CA ASN A 247 -0.23 18.24 -5.88
C ASN A 247 -0.92 17.39 -6.95
N TRP A 248 -0.34 16.22 -7.18
CA TRP A 248 -0.75 15.31 -8.25
C TRP A 248 -1.23 13.98 -7.69
N TYR A 249 -2.28 13.47 -8.34
CA TYR A 249 -2.92 12.21 -8.00
C TYR A 249 -3.03 11.39 -9.27
N LEU A 250 -2.22 10.34 -9.35
CA LEU A 250 -2.09 9.45 -10.49
C LEU A 250 -2.79 8.15 -10.14
N VAL A 251 -3.82 7.79 -10.90
CA VAL A 251 -4.63 6.60 -10.61
C VAL A 251 -4.59 5.67 -11.82
N ASP A 252 -4.00 4.50 -11.65
CA ASP A 252 -4.13 3.41 -12.61
C ASP A 252 -5.45 2.66 -12.37
N THR A 253 -6.27 2.42 -13.40
CA THR A 253 -7.62 1.87 -13.21
C THR A 253 -8.05 0.90 -14.31
N TYR A 254 -8.80 -0.10 -13.87
CA TYR A 254 -9.18 -1.25 -14.68
C TYR A 254 -10.67 -1.25 -15.05
N GLY A 255 -11.49 -0.40 -14.41
CA GLY A 255 -12.93 -0.36 -14.63
C GLY A 255 -13.59 1.01 -14.35
N LYS A 256 -14.82 0.91 -13.85
CA LYS A 256 -15.72 2.05 -13.58
C LYS A 256 -15.44 2.75 -12.24
N GLU A 257 -14.26 2.58 -11.65
CA GLU A 257 -14.03 3.06 -10.28
C GLU A 257 -13.99 4.60 -10.23
N THR A 258 -14.69 5.14 -9.25
CA THR A 258 -14.72 6.58 -8.99
C THR A 258 -13.59 6.95 -8.04
N THR A 259 -12.90 8.06 -8.32
CA THR A 259 -11.78 8.59 -7.52
C THR A 259 -12.19 9.78 -6.65
N GLY A 260 -13.50 10.03 -6.53
CA GLY A 260 -14.07 11.24 -5.92
C GLY A 260 -13.71 12.53 -6.67
N LYS A 261 -14.20 13.66 -6.14
CA LYS A 261 -13.66 15.00 -6.45
C LYS A 261 -12.68 15.38 -5.36
N LEU A 262 -11.45 15.71 -5.74
CA LEU A 262 -10.36 16.10 -4.85
C LEU A 262 -9.81 17.46 -5.30
N PRO A 263 -9.27 18.28 -4.40
CA PRO A 263 -8.59 19.52 -4.76
C PRO A 263 -7.38 19.31 -5.70
N ALA A 264 -6.59 18.26 -5.47
CA ALA A 264 -5.39 17.93 -6.24
C ALA A 264 -5.66 17.57 -7.71
N LYS A 265 -4.64 17.83 -8.55
CA LYS A 265 -4.65 17.53 -9.99
C LYS A 265 -4.69 16.02 -10.23
N THR A 266 -5.81 15.54 -10.77
CA THR A 266 -6.07 14.10 -10.91
C THR A 266 -5.88 13.63 -12.36
N VAL A 267 -5.00 12.66 -12.57
CA VAL A 267 -4.86 11.93 -13.84
C VAL A 267 -5.31 10.48 -13.62
N LYS A 268 -6.34 10.05 -14.34
CA LYS A 268 -6.81 8.65 -14.36
C LYS A 268 -6.27 7.98 -15.63
N ALA A 269 -5.39 6.99 -15.51
CA ALA A 269 -5.03 6.09 -16.59
C ALA A 269 -6.12 5.02 -16.72
N CYS A 270 -6.68 4.83 -17.91
CA CYS A 270 -7.81 3.93 -18.12
C CYS A 270 -7.95 3.46 -19.58
N SER A 271 -8.78 2.44 -19.79
CA SER A 271 -9.25 2.04 -21.11
C SER A 271 -9.91 3.22 -21.88
N PRO A 272 -9.86 3.24 -23.22
CA PRO A 272 -10.73 4.09 -24.05
C PRO A 272 -12.24 3.78 -23.94
N ASP A 273 -12.64 2.75 -23.18
CA ASP A 273 -14.04 2.47 -22.86
C ASP A 273 -14.70 3.64 -22.11
N ARG A 274 -15.76 4.19 -22.72
CA ARG A 274 -16.44 5.40 -22.23
C ARG A 274 -16.88 5.30 -20.77
N GLU A 275 -17.26 4.11 -20.32
CA GLU A 275 -17.72 3.89 -18.94
C GLU A 275 -16.61 4.11 -17.90
N HIS A 276 -15.33 3.99 -18.27
CA HIS A 276 -14.21 4.09 -17.34
C HIS A 276 -13.84 5.55 -17.02
N TYR A 277 -14.15 6.52 -17.90
CA TYR A 277 -13.83 7.94 -17.71
C TYR A 277 -15.03 8.90 -17.76
N THR A 278 -16.26 8.41 -17.95
CA THR A 278 -17.45 9.26 -18.07
C THR A 278 -17.60 10.25 -16.92
N ASP A 279 -17.28 9.87 -15.69
CA ASP A 279 -17.41 10.77 -14.52
C ASP A 279 -16.33 11.85 -14.47
N PHE A 280 -15.17 11.64 -15.10
CA PHE A 280 -14.18 12.69 -15.31
C PHE A 280 -14.72 13.73 -16.31
N VAL A 281 -15.25 13.29 -17.45
CA VAL A 281 -15.80 14.20 -18.47
C VAL A 281 -17.02 14.97 -17.93
N LYS A 282 -17.96 14.29 -17.25
CA LYS A 282 -19.11 14.91 -16.59
C LYS A 282 -18.72 15.95 -15.51
N SER A 283 -17.53 15.84 -14.93
CA SER A 283 -17.01 16.78 -13.93
C SER A 283 -16.12 17.90 -14.51
N GLY A 284 -16.14 18.10 -15.83
CA GLY A 284 -15.36 19.12 -16.53
C GLY A 284 -13.90 18.71 -16.78
N GLY A 285 -13.59 17.42 -16.67
CA GLY A 285 -12.29 16.86 -17.04
C GLY A 285 -12.12 16.68 -18.55
N ALA A 286 -10.88 16.67 -18.99
CA ALA A 286 -10.51 16.44 -20.38
C ALA A 286 -10.05 15.00 -20.62
N CYS A 287 -10.12 14.54 -21.87
CA CYS A 287 -9.52 13.27 -22.29
C CYS A 287 -8.24 13.52 -23.10
N VAL A 288 -7.20 12.75 -22.82
CA VAL A 288 -5.94 12.73 -23.58
C VAL A 288 -5.71 11.29 -24.02
N TYR A 289 -5.49 11.08 -25.32
CA TYR A 289 -5.25 9.74 -25.87
C TYR A 289 -3.75 9.42 -25.96
N VAL A 290 -3.42 8.17 -25.65
CA VAL A 290 -2.11 7.54 -25.82
C VAL A 290 -2.29 6.45 -26.87
N GLU A 291 -1.58 6.57 -27.99
CA GLU A 291 -1.71 5.67 -29.15
C GLU A 291 -1.42 4.20 -28.79
N ALA A 292 -1.74 3.24 -29.67
CA ALA A 292 -1.17 1.89 -29.54
C ALA A 292 0.35 1.91 -29.82
N TRP A 293 1.09 0.87 -29.43
CA TRP A 293 2.51 0.72 -29.81
C TRP A 293 2.66 0.48 -31.32
N LYS A 294 3.69 1.07 -31.94
CA LYS A 294 4.04 0.77 -33.34
C LYS A 294 4.95 -0.46 -33.38
N LYS A 295 4.90 -1.22 -34.47
CA LYS A 295 5.72 -2.44 -34.62
C LYS A 295 7.22 -2.14 -34.44
N ALA A 296 7.71 -1.04 -35.03
CA ALA A 296 9.10 -0.62 -34.90
C ALA A 296 9.46 -0.16 -33.46
N GLU A 297 8.55 0.52 -32.74
CA GLU A 297 8.74 0.83 -31.31
C GLU A 297 8.90 -0.46 -30.49
N LEU A 298 8.07 -1.47 -30.77
CA LEU A 298 8.05 -2.77 -30.09
C LEU A 298 9.30 -3.61 -30.41
N GLU A 299 9.75 -3.65 -31.67
CA GLU A 299 10.94 -4.39 -32.10
C GLU A 299 12.22 -3.93 -31.40
N LEU A 300 12.31 -2.62 -31.10
CA LEU A 300 13.39 -1.98 -30.35
C LEU A 300 13.23 -2.19 -28.83
N ALA A 301 12.01 -2.03 -28.30
CA ALA A 301 11.72 -2.19 -26.88
C ALA A 301 11.81 -3.63 -26.38
N TYR A 302 11.60 -4.64 -27.25
CA TYR A 302 11.47 -6.04 -26.85
C TYR A 302 12.64 -6.52 -25.97
N VAL A 303 13.88 -6.20 -26.34
CA VAL A 303 15.11 -6.61 -25.62
C VAL A 303 15.32 -5.87 -24.28
N HIS A 304 14.40 -4.98 -23.92
CA HIS A 304 14.39 -4.22 -22.67
C HIS A 304 13.27 -4.64 -21.70
N PHE A 305 12.30 -5.46 -22.10
CA PHE A 305 11.38 -6.07 -21.14
C PHE A 305 12.12 -7.11 -20.28
N ALA A 306 11.87 -7.10 -18.97
CA ALA A 306 12.38 -8.13 -18.07
C ALA A 306 11.53 -9.40 -18.24
N GLN A 307 12.19 -10.51 -18.57
CA GLN A 307 11.56 -11.84 -18.71
C GLN A 307 10.21 -11.80 -19.47
N PRO A 308 10.19 -11.39 -20.76
CA PRO A 308 8.96 -11.38 -21.54
C PRO A 308 8.35 -12.79 -21.54
N PRO A 309 7.06 -12.95 -21.19
CA PRO A 309 6.42 -14.27 -21.06
C PRO A 309 6.25 -14.99 -22.41
N VAL A 310 6.38 -14.24 -23.51
CA VAL A 310 6.14 -14.69 -24.87
C VAL A 310 7.30 -14.23 -25.73
N ASP A 311 7.79 -15.11 -26.61
CA ASP A 311 8.95 -14.84 -27.46
C ASP A 311 8.71 -13.72 -28.49
N LYS A 312 9.79 -13.16 -29.04
CA LYS A 312 9.73 -12.00 -29.95
C LYS A 312 8.94 -12.32 -31.22
N ASP A 313 9.10 -13.50 -31.79
CA ASP A 313 8.49 -13.83 -33.08
C ASP A 313 6.99 -14.09 -32.90
N THR A 314 6.59 -14.72 -31.79
CA THR A 314 5.16 -14.81 -31.39
C THR A 314 4.54 -13.45 -31.11
N VAL A 315 5.24 -12.56 -30.41
CA VAL A 315 4.79 -11.17 -30.18
C VAL A 315 4.61 -10.41 -31.50
N LEU A 316 5.56 -10.49 -32.43
CA LEU A 316 5.49 -9.81 -33.72
C LEU A 316 4.46 -10.43 -34.68
N ARG A 317 4.16 -11.73 -34.53
CA ARG A 317 3.03 -12.40 -35.19
C ARG A 317 1.70 -11.86 -34.66
N ARG A 318 1.48 -11.92 -33.35
CA ARG A 318 0.25 -11.43 -32.68
C ARG A 318 -0.03 -9.95 -32.98
N PHE A 319 0.99 -9.13 -33.23
CA PHE A 319 0.83 -7.73 -33.65
C PHE A 319 -0.05 -7.57 -34.91
N GLN A 320 -0.09 -8.56 -35.80
CA GLN A 320 -0.96 -8.53 -36.97
C GLN A 320 -2.45 -8.61 -36.60
N ASP A 321 -2.77 -9.31 -35.51
CA ASP A 321 -4.13 -9.59 -35.07
C ASP A 321 -4.65 -8.54 -34.06
N VAL A 322 -3.82 -8.17 -33.08
CA VAL A 322 -4.21 -7.29 -31.95
C VAL A 322 -3.54 -5.91 -31.97
N GLY A 323 -2.70 -5.64 -32.97
CA GLY A 323 -1.96 -4.37 -33.09
C GLY A 323 -1.03 -4.11 -31.90
N GLY A 324 -0.86 -2.84 -31.57
CA GLY A 324 0.06 -2.35 -30.54
C GLY A 324 -0.39 -2.48 -29.08
N ASN A 325 -1.28 -3.42 -28.75
CA ASN A 325 -1.77 -3.62 -27.41
C ASN A 325 -0.85 -4.56 -26.61
N LEU A 326 0.13 -4.01 -25.86
CA LEU A 326 1.12 -4.81 -25.13
C LEU A 326 0.52 -5.93 -24.26
N ARG A 327 -0.62 -5.69 -23.60
CA ARG A 327 -1.26 -6.71 -22.74
C ARG A 327 -1.73 -7.92 -23.55
N ALA A 328 -2.31 -7.69 -24.72
CA ALA A 328 -2.72 -8.78 -25.62
C ALA A 328 -1.52 -9.45 -26.32
N LEU A 329 -0.46 -8.68 -26.61
CA LEU A 329 0.77 -9.20 -27.20
C LEU A 329 1.53 -10.15 -26.27
N PHE A 330 1.63 -9.79 -24.98
CA PHE A 330 2.34 -10.54 -23.94
C PHE A 330 1.43 -11.45 -23.09
N HIS A 331 0.18 -11.68 -23.47
CA HIS A 331 -0.70 -12.62 -22.78
C HIS A 331 -0.12 -14.04 -22.86
N ASP A 332 0.11 -14.69 -21.72
CA ASP A 332 0.49 -16.10 -21.70
C ASP A 332 -0.74 -16.95 -22.02
N ASP A 333 -0.65 -17.82 -23.03
CA ASP A 333 -1.76 -18.70 -23.44
C ASP A 333 -2.08 -19.76 -22.35
N GLY A 334 -1.27 -19.86 -21.29
CA GLY A 334 -1.50 -20.68 -20.10
C GLY A 334 -2.11 -19.97 -18.87
N ASP A 335 -2.31 -18.64 -18.89
CA ASP A 335 -2.71 -17.87 -17.71
C ASP A 335 -4.17 -17.36 -17.82
N PRO A 336 -5.13 -17.92 -17.04
CA PRO A 336 -6.56 -17.62 -17.18
C PRO A 336 -6.97 -16.35 -16.41
N PHE A 337 -6.76 -15.19 -17.05
CA PHE A 337 -7.32 -13.89 -16.63
C PHE A 337 -8.56 -13.50 -17.44
#